data_AF-A0A177NA52-F1
#
_entry.id   AF-A0A177NA52-F1
#
_cell.length_a   1.000
_cell.length_b   1.000
_cell.length_c   1.000
_cell.angle_alpha   90.00
_cell.angle_beta   90.00
_cell.angle_gamma   90.00
#
_symmetry.space_group_name_H-M   'P 1'
#
loop_
_entity.id
_entity.type
_entity.pdbx_description
1 polymer ?
#
loop_
_entity_poly.entity_id
_entity_poly.type
_entity_poly.pdbx_seq_one_letter_code
_entity_poly.pdbx_strand_id
1 'polypeptide(L)'
;MLLNLSRKKSASISLQAAMTLTEWSERTIRRRVADGSLQCVSDNTASNKTLIYLKSIEADLCIPLSADDIELLKAADAGDAPAQTDLALLFLIHGKAKSAAYWLELAAKQNFPDAMHWLGRCYLCGEGFVKDETLALMWIAKAASLGHPVAQAQVEALSRQ
;
A
#
# COMPACT_ATOMS: atom_id res chain seq x y z
N MET A 1 -7.02 -11.70 -41.24
CA MET A 1 -6.98 -12.58 -40.06
C MET A 1 -6.79 -11.68 -38.83
N LEU A 2 -7.92 -11.18 -38.33
CA LEU A 2 -8.04 -10.24 -37.21
C LEU A 2 -7.91 -11.00 -35.90
N LEU A 3 -6.93 -10.69 -35.05
CA LEU A 3 -6.92 -10.96 -33.59
C LEU A 3 -5.58 -10.50 -32.99
N ASN A 4 -5.24 -9.20 -33.06
CA ASN A 4 -4.14 -8.67 -32.23
C ASN A 4 -4.13 -7.14 -32.06
N LEU A 5 -5.30 -6.50 -32.16
CA LEU A 5 -5.44 -5.08 -31.89
C LEU A 5 -6.50 -4.91 -30.79
N SER A 6 -6.05 -4.41 -29.64
CA SER A 6 -6.86 -4.06 -28.45
C SER A 6 -7.11 -5.16 -27.40
N ARG A 7 -6.07 -5.90 -27.00
CA ARG A 7 -5.88 -6.03 -25.54
C ARG A 7 -5.45 -4.65 -25.06
N LYS A 8 -6.40 -3.76 -24.72
CA LYS A 8 -6.08 -2.61 -23.85
C LYS A 8 -5.20 -3.21 -22.75
N LYS A 9 -3.93 -2.78 -22.64
CA LYS A 9 -3.03 -3.26 -21.60
C LYS A 9 -3.69 -2.88 -20.27
N SER A 10 -4.51 -3.78 -19.74
CA SER A 10 -5.08 -3.65 -18.41
C SER A 10 -3.90 -3.47 -17.50
N ALA A 11 -3.91 -2.43 -16.66
CA ALA A 11 -2.93 -2.28 -15.60
C ALA A 11 -2.86 -3.62 -14.85
N SER A 12 -1.64 -4.08 -14.61
CA SER A 12 -1.36 -5.28 -13.84
C SER A 12 -0.61 -4.87 -12.59
N ILE A 13 -1.01 -5.42 -11.46
CA ILE A 13 -0.50 -5.09 -10.13
C ILE A 13 0.01 -6.34 -9.44
N SER A 14 0.85 -6.18 -8.43
CA SER A 14 1.32 -7.30 -7.62
C SER A 14 0.18 -7.98 -6.86
N LEU A 15 0.42 -9.22 -6.45
CA LEU A 15 -0.46 -9.97 -5.56
C LEU A 15 -0.81 -9.18 -4.29
N GLN A 16 0.18 -8.51 -3.68
CA GLN A 16 -0.02 -7.76 -2.45
C GLN A 16 -0.84 -6.49 -2.66
N ALA A 17 -0.60 -5.76 -3.77
CA ALA A 17 -1.44 -4.63 -4.14
C ALA A 17 -2.90 -5.07 -4.33
N ALA A 18 -3.15 -6.20 -5.00
CA ALA A 18 -4.49 -6.76 -5.15
C ALA A 18 -5.13 -7.14 -3.79
N MET A 19 -4.36 -7.69 -2.85
CA MET A 19 -4.84 -7.96 -1.49
C MET A 19 -5.25 -6.67 -0.78
N THR A 20 -4.46 -5.60 -0.88
CA THR A 20 -4.77 -4.32 -0.22
C THR A 20 -6.02 -3.66 -0.81
N LEU A 21 -6.26 -3.85 -2.11
CA LEU A 21 -7.39 -3.27 -2.83
C LEU A 21 -8.69 -4.04 -2.64
N THR A 22 -8.64 -5.33 -2.34
CA THR A 22 -9.84 -6.20 -2.21
C THR A 22 -10.10 -6.66 -0.78
N GLU A 23 -9.12 -6.47 0.12
CA GLU A 23 -9.07 -7.07 1.47
C GLU A 23 -9.15 -8.60 1.45
N TRP A 24 -8.94 -9.23 0.29
CA TRP A 24 -8.89 -10.68 0.16
C TRP A 24 -7.58 -11.23 0.72
N SER A 25 -7.66 -12.41 1.33
CA SER A 25 -6.47 -13.16 1.71
C SER A 25 -5.75 -13.72 0.47
N GLU A 26 -4.46 -13.99 0.60
CA GLU A 26 -3.67 -14.61 -0.46
C GLU A 26 -4.30 -15.92 -0.96
N ARG A 27 -4.79 -16.77 -0.05
CA ARG A 27 -5.51 -18.00 -0.37
C ARG A 27 -6.73 -17.73 -1.26
N THR A 28 -7.45 -16.66 -0.97
CA THR A 28 -8.67 -16.26 -1.67
C THR A 28 -8.36 -15.82 -3.10
N ILE A 29 -7.28 -15.06 -3.30
CA ILE A 29 -6.79 -14.68 -4.62
C ILE A 29 -6.31 -15.91 -5.40
N ARG A 30 -5.46 -16.75 -4.78
CA ARG A 30 -4.92 -17.95 -5.44
C ARG A 30 -6.02 -18.92 -5.89
N ARG A 31 -7.06 -19.11 -5.07
CA ARG A 31 -8.24 -19.92 -5.44
C ARG A 31 -8.93 -19.35 -6.69
N ARG A 32 -9.16 -18.03 -6.73
CA ARG A 32 -9.82 -17.35 -7.86
C ARG A 32 -8.97 -17.36 -9.14
N VAL A 33 -7.64 -17.30 -9.00
CA VAL A 33 -6.74 -17.49 -10.15
C VAL A 33 -6.85 -18.94 -10.67
N ALA A 34 -6.85 -19.93 -9.78
CA ALA A 34 -6.90 -21.34 -10.15
C ALA A 34 -8.24 -21.75 -10.80
N ASP A 35 -9.36 -21.18 -10.35
CA ASP A 35 -10.69 -21.42 -10.93
C ASP A 35 -11.01 -20.54 -12.15
N GLY A 36 -10.10 -19.63 -12.52
CA GLY A 36 -10.21 -18.74 -13.67
C GLY A 36 -11.13 -17.53 -13.48
N SER A 37 -11.72 -17.34 -12.29
CA SER A 37 -12.55 -16.16 -11.99
C SER A 37 -11.73 -14.87 -11.83
N LEU A 38 -10.42 -14.97 -11.58
CA LEU A 38 -9.50 -13.85 -11.53
C LEU A 38 -8.41 -13.96 -12.59
N GLN A 39 -8.23 -12.90 -13.38
CA GLN A 39 -7.24 -12.88 -14.45
C GLN A 39 -5.88 -12.44 -13.92
N CYS A 40 -4.84 -13.21 -14.24
CA CYS A 40 -3.46 -12.89 -13.87
C CYS A 40 -2.51 -12.96 -15.07
N VAL A 41 -1.35 -12.33 -14.95
CA VAL A 41 -0.19 -12.56 -15.81
C VAL A 41 0.63 -13.69 -15.20
N SER A 42 0.69 -14.83 -15.89
CA SER A 42 1.65 -15.89 -15.57
C SER A 42 2.93 -15.61 -16.36
N ASP A 43 3.97 -15.14 -15.68
CA ASP A 43 5.27 -14.95 -16.32
C ASP A 43 6.10 -16.23 -16.14
N ASN A 44 6.51 -16.86 -17.24
CA ASN A 44 7.37 -18.07 -17.24
C ASN A 44 8.84 -17.74 -16.87
N THR A 45 9.09 -16.58 -16.28
CA THR A 45 10.40 -16.13 -15.84
C THR A 45 10.69 -16.65 -14.43
N ALA A 46 11.98 -16.81 -14.10
CA ALA A 46 12.45 -17.37 -12.82
C ALA A 46 11.94 -16.65 -11.56
N SER A 47 11.29 -15.48 -11.70
CA SER A 47 10.76 -14.70 -10.58
C SER A 47 9.40 -15.18 -10.04
N ASN A 48 8.67 -16.03 -10.77
CA ASN A 48 7.36 -16.60 -10.40
C ASN A 48 6.37 -15.60 -9.75
N LYS A 49 6.47 -14.31 -10.12
CA LYS A 49 5.62 -13.25 -9.55
C LYS A 49 4.26 -13.26 -10.24
N THR A 50 3.21 -13.59 -9.48
CA THR A 50 1.82 -13.48 -9.95
C THR A 50 1.42 -12.01 -9.98
N LEU A 51 1.14 -11.48 -11.18
CA LEU A 51 0.52 -10.16 -11.34
C LEU A 51 -0.97 -10.33 -11.63
N ILE A 52 -1.81 -9.50 -11.02
CA ILE A 52 -3.26 -9.52 -11.16
C ILE A 52 -3.68 -8.37 -12.09
N TYR A 53 -4.58 -8.64 -13.04
CA TYR A 53 -5.14 -7.56 -13.85
C TYR A 53 -6.12 -6.73 -13.02
N LEU A 54 -5.90 -5.42 -12.91
CA LEU A 54 -6.74 -4.52 -12.14
C LEU A 54 -8.21 -4.58 -12.57
N LYS A 55 -8.47 -4.70 -13.88
CA LYS A 55 -9.83 -4.84 -14.42
C LYS A 55 -10.57 -6.06 -13.85
N SER A 56 -9.86 -7.12 -13.46
CA SER A 56 -10.48 -8.34 -12.93
C SER A 56 -10.89 -8.25 -11.45
N ILE A 57 -10.50 -7.19 -10.75
CA ILE A 57 -10.91 -6.90 -9.35
C ILE A 57 -11.73 -5.62 -9.22
N GLU A 58 -12.08 -4.96 -10.33
CA GLU A 58 -12.72 -3.63 -10.34
C GLU A 58 -14.04 -3.60 -9.55
N ALA A 59 -14.80 -4.69 -9.59
CA ALA A 59 -16.07 -4.83 -8.86
C ALA A 59 -15.90 -5.07 -7.35
N ASP A 60 -14.69 -5.44 -6.91
CA ASP A 60 -14.38 -5.85 -5.54
C ASP A 60 -13.44 -4.87 -4.83
N LEU A 61 -13.20 -3.70 -5.42
CA LEU A 61 -12.35 -2.66 -4.82
C LEU A 61 -12.98 -2.14 -3.52
N CYS A 62 -12.17 -2.12 -2.46
CA CYS A 62 -12.56 -1.62 -1.14
C CYS A 62 -12.50 -0.09 -1.04
N ILE A 63 -11.96 0.59 -2.06
CA ILE A 63 -11.94 2.04 -2.23
C ILE A 63 -12.23 2.39 -3.70
N PRO A 64 -12.88 3.52 -4.00
CA PRO A 64 -12.97 4.03 -5.36
C PRO A 64 -11.57 4.47 -5.84
N LEU A 65 -11.25 4.17 -7.10
CA LEU A 65 -10.00 4.61 -7.74
C LEU A 65 -10.33 5.45 -8.98
N SER A 66 -9.82 6.68 -9.01
CA SER A 66 -9.77 7.52 -10.20
C SER A 66 -8.62 7.10 -11.14
N ALA A 67 -8.53 7.72 -12.31
CA ALA A 67 -7.41 7.48 -13.23
C ALA A 67 -6.06 7.87 -12.62
N ASP A 68 -6.02 8.95 -11.82
CA ASP A 68 -4.81 9.42 -11.15
C ASP A 68 -4.41 8.45 -10.03
N ASP A 69 -5.38 7.91 -9.29
CA ASP A 69 -5.12 6.89 -8.25
C ASP A 69 -4.55 5.60 -8.85
N ILE A 70 -4.91 5.26 -10.09
CA ILE A 70 -4.34 4.11 -10.79
C ILE A 70 -2.87 4.35 -11.14
N GLU A 71 -2.48 5.57 -11.53
CA GLU A 71 -1.05 5.88 -11.74
C GLU A 71 -0.29 5.92 -10.42
N LEU A 72 -0.88 6.47 -9.36
CA LEU A 72 -0.34 6.42 -8.00
C LEU A 72 -0.11 4.98 -7.54
N LEU A 73 -1.10 4.11 -7.74
CA LEU A 73 -1.01 2.68 -7.42
C LEU A 73 0.14 2.00 -8.16
N LYS A 74 0.33 2.28 -9.45
CA LYS A 74 1.44 1.72 -10.21
C LYS A 74 2.79 2.18 -9.68
N ALA A 75 2.93 3.45 -9.35
CA ALA A 75 4.17 3.99 -8.77
C ALA A 75 4.47 3.35 -7.40
N ALA A 76 3.44 3.25 -6.54
CA ALA A 76 3.56 2.61 -5.24
C ALA A 76 3.96 1.13 -5.35
N ASP A 77 3.31 0.37 -6.25
CA ASP A 77 3.59 -1.04 -6.50
C ASP A 77 4.96 -1.27 -7.17
N ALA A 78 5.48 -0.27 -7.89
CA ALA A 78 6.85 -0.25 -8.41
C ALA A 78 7.92 0.08 -7.35
N GLY A 79 7.51 0.47 -6.13
CA GLY A 79 8.41 0.71 -5.01
C GLY A 79 8.62 2.18 -4.64
N ASP A 80 7.95 3.13 -5.29
CA ASP A 80 8.16 4.56 -5.01
C ASP A 80 7.63 4.93 -3.61
N ALA A 81 8.53 5.27 -2.68
CA ALA A 81 8.17 5.50 -1.28
C ALA A 81 7.20 6.69 -1.04
N PRO A 82 7.33 7.82 -1.76
CA PRO A 82 6.31 8.87 -1.75
C PRO A 82 4.93 8.34 -2.20
N ALA A 83 4.85 7.66 -3.34
CA ALA A 83 3.60 7.11 -3.85
C ALA A 83 2.99 6.05 -2.91
N GLN A 84 3.81 5.21 -2.27
CA GLN A 84 3.36 4.29 -1.23
C GLN A 84 2.73 5.04 -0.05
N THR A 85 3.31 6.16 0.36
CA THR A 85 2.78 6.98 1.45
C THR A 85 1.47 7.64 1.06
N ASP A 86 1.40 8.24 -0.13
CA ASP A 86 0.18 8.88 -0.63
C ASP A 86 -0.96 7.87 -0.84
N LEU A 87 -0.65 6.69 -1.38
CA LEU A 87 -1.63 5.61 -1.50
C LEU A 87 -2.11 5.12 -0.13
N ALA A 88 -1.23 5.05 0.86
CA ALA A 88 -1.63 4.72 2.22
C ALA A 88 -2.60 5.75 2.81
N LEU A 89 -2.34 7.04 2.56
CA LEU A 89 -3.24 8.11 3.00
C LEU A 89 -4.60 8.03 2.30
N LEU A 90 -4.63 7.67 1.02
CA LEU A 90 -5.86 7.37 0.30
C LEU A 90 -6.64 6.23 0.98
N PHE A 91 -5.98 5.18 1.44
CA PHE A 91 -6.65 4.13 2.22
C PHE A 91 -7.14 4.62 3.60
N LEU A 92 -6.35 5.43 4.31
CA LEU A 92 -6.75 5.96 5.64
C LEU A 92 -8.02 6.80 5.56
N ILE A 93 -8.15 7.69 4.55
CA ILE A 93 -9.36 8.53 4.42
C ILE A 93 -10.63 7.71 4.13
N HIS A 94 -10.48 6.49 3.60
CA HIS A 94 -11.57 5.53 3.40
C HIS A 94 -11.75 4.54 4.55
N GLY A 95 -11.04 4.73 5.68
CA GLY A 95 -11.11 3.86 6.84
C GLY A 95 -10.46 2.48 6.64
N LYS A 96 -9.61 2.33 5.62
CA LYS A 96 -8.92 1.07 5.28
C LYS A 96 -7.54 0.99 5.90
N ALA A 97 -7.49 1.14 7.23
CA ALA A 97 -6.24 1.30 7.96
C ALA A 97 -5.30 0.09 7.87
N LYS A 98 -5.82 -1.15 7.71
CA LYS A 98 -4.97 -2.34 7.47
C LYS A 98 -4.25 -2.29 6.11
N SER A 99 -4.92 -1.81 5.07
CA SER A 99 -4.31 -1.62 3.75
C SER A 99 -3.31 -0.47 3.78
N ALA A 100 -3.63 0.63 4.47
CA ALA A 100 -2.71 1.74 4.67
C ALA A 100 -1.42 1.32 5.40
N ALA A 101 -1.55 0.55 6.47
CA ALA A 101 -0.44 0.01 7.26
C ALA A 101 0.60 -0.70 6.38
N TYR A 102 0.15 -1.56 5.47
CA TYR A 102 1.04 -2.26 4.53
C TYR A 102 1.88 -1.29 3.70
N TRP A 103 1.26 -0.27 3.11
CA TRP A 103 1.94 0.70 2.25
C TRP A 103 2.88 1.62 3.03
N LEU A 104 2.46 2.07 4.23
CA LEU A 104 3.33 2.85 5.11
C LEU A 104 4.55 2.05 5.58
N GLU A 105 4.39 0.77 5.90
CA GLU A 105 5.51 -0.09 6.27
C GLU A 105 6.52 -0.26 5.14
N LEU A 106 6.06 -0.37 3.88
CA LEU A 106 6.96 -0.41 2.73
C LEU A 106 7.75 0.88 2.58
N ALA A 107 7.09 2.04 2.65
CA ALA A 107 7.76 3.33 2.54
C ALA A 107 8.73 3.59 3.71
N ALA A 108 8.33 3.23 4.94
CA ALA A 108 9.18 3.37 6.11
C ALA A 108 10.42 2.45 6.08
N LYS A 109 10.33 1.26 5.48
CA LYS A 109 11.50 0.39 5.23
C LYS A 109 12.51 1.02 4.29
N GLN A 110 12.09 1.95 3.44
CA GLN A 110 12.95 2.74 2.55
C GLN A 110 13.51 4.01 3.21
N ASN A 111 13.35 4.14 4.54
CA ASN A 111 13.71 5.32 5.31
C ASN A 111 12.96 6.60 4.91
N PHE A 112 11.74 6.49 4.39
CA PHE A 112 10.93 7.66 4.04
C PHE A 112 10.30 8.28 5.30
N PRO A 113 10.65 9.53 5.68
CA PRO A 113 10.28 10.07 6.99
C PRO A 113 8.79 10.33 7.15
N ASP A 114 8.08 10.72 6.09
CA ASP A 114 6.63 10.97 6.14
C ASP A 114 5.86 9.69 6.47
N ALA A 115 6.25 8.57 5.85
CA ALA A 115 5.66 7.26 6.16
C ALA A 115 5.88 6.85 7.62
N MET A 116 7.08 7.10 8.17
CA MET A 116 7.37 6.80 9.57
C MET A 116 6.53 7.64 10.53
N HIS A 117 6.38 8.93 10.25
CA HIS A 117 5.50 9.79 11.05
C HIS A 117 4.05 9.27 11.00
N TRP A 118 3.55 8.89 9.82
CA TRP A 118 2.22 8.31 9.68
C TRP A 118 2.05 6.96 10.39
N LEU A 119 3.05 6.06 10.34
CA LEU A 119 3.04 4.84 11.15
C LEU A 119 2.96 5.15 12.64
N GLY A 120 3.78 6.11 13.11
CA GLY A 120 3.75 6.57 14.48
C GLY A 120 2.36 7.00 14.92
N ARG A 121 1.68 7.80 14.09
CA ARG A 121 0.28 8.21 14.32
C ARG A 121 -0.69 7.03 14.34
N CYS A 122 -0.57 6.10 13.40
CA CYS A 122 -1.44 4.91 13.36
C CYS A 122 -1.32 4.08 14.64
N TYR A 123 -0.09 3.89 15.16
CA TYR A 123 0.14 3.19 16.42
C TYR A 123 -0.38 3.96 17.65
N LEU A 124 -0.35 5.30 17.67
CA LEU A 124 -0.96 6.09 18.76
C LEU A 124 -2.47 5.97 18.79
N CYS A 125 -3.11 6.00 17.62
CA CYS A 125 -4.57 5.97 17.49
C CYS A 125 -5.15 4.55 17.52
N GLY A 126 -4.33 3.52 17.30
CA GLY A 126 -4.82 2.16 17.07
C GLY A 126 -5.52 2.01 15.70
N GLU A 127 -5.15 2.82 14.72
CA GLU A 127 -5.70 2.76 13.37
C GLU A 127 -4.96 1.70 12.55
N GLY A 128 -5.63 0.58 12.26
CA GLY A 128 -5.03 -0.52 11.48
C GLY A 128 -4.07 -1.41 12.27
N PHE A 129 -3.65 -0.96 13.46
CA PHE A 129 -2.81 -1.67 14.40
C PHE A 129 -3.43 -1.73 15.79
N VAL A 130 -2.92 -2.62 16.63
CA VAL A 130 -3.14 -2.52 18.08
C VAL A 130 -2.41 -1.27 18.55
N LYS A 131 -3.08 -0.43 19.34
CA LYS A 131 -2.47 0.78 19.91
C LYS A 131 -1.19 0.39 20.68
N ASP A 132 -0.09 1.05 20.33
CA ASP A 132 1.21 0.84 20.97
C ASP A 132 1.99 2.17 21.00
N GLU A 133 1.99 2.80 22.16
CA GLU A 133 2.65 4.10 22.34
C GLU A 133 4.18 3.99 22.22
N THR A 134 4.77 2.85 22.56
CA THR A 134 6.22 2.66 22.47
C THR A 134 6.66 2.57 21.01
N LEU A 135 5.98 1.74 20.22
CA LEU A 135 6.24 1.65 18.78
C LEU A 135 5.94 2.97 18.08
N ALA A 136 4.89 3.67 18.49
CA ALA A 136 4.58 4.98 17.94
C ALA A 136 5.74 5.97 18.13
N LEU A 137 6.21 6.14 19.38
CA LEU A 137 7.29 7.06 19.71
C LEU A 137 8.60 6.67 19.02
N MET A 138 8.87 5.36 18.87
CA MET A 138 10.02 4.88 18.11
C MET A 138 9.97 5.34 16.64
N TRP A 139 8.82 5.19 15.96
CA TRP A 139 8.67 5.63 14.57
C TRP A 139 8.74 7.16 14.43
N ILE A 140 8.12 7.90 15.35
CA ILE A 140 8.19 9.36 15.38
C ILE A 140 9.65 9.82 15.60
N ALA A 141 10.39 9.22 16.54
CA ALA A 141 11.79 9.53 16.77
C ALA A 141 12.65 9.25 15.52
N LYS A 142 12.39 8.13 14.83
CA LYS A 142 13.09 7.81 13.58
C LYS A 142 12.79 8.83 12.48
N ALA A 143 11.53 9.22 12.31
CA ALA A 143 11.13 10.26 11.35
C ALA A 143 11.82 11.60 11.66
N ALA A 144 11.86 12.00 12.94
CA ALA A 144 12.52 13.22 13.40
C ALA A 144 14.02 13.22 13.07
N SER A 145 14.70 12.09 13.32
CA SER A 145 16.12 11.91 13.03
C SER A 145 16.47 12.03 11.54
N LEU A 146 15.49 11.76 10.67
CA LEU A 146 15.60 11.87 9.22
C LEU A 146 15.02 13.19 8.67
N GLY A 147 14.75 14.18 9.52
CA GLY A 147 14.39 15.52 9.08
C GLY A 147 12.90 15.81 8.96
N HIS A 148 12.01 14.92 9.41
CA HIS A 148 10.56 15.20 9.33
C HIS A 148 10.16 16.32 10.31
N PRO A 149 9.62 17.45 9.83
CA PRO A 149 9.44 18.66 10.65
C PRO A 149 8.46 18.48 11.81
N VAL A 150 7.30 17.83 11.56
CA VAL A 150 6.30 17.60 12.62
C VAL A 150 6.83 16.64 13.69
N ALA A 151 7.49 15.55 13.28
CA ALA A 151 8.10 14.60 14.19
C ALA A 151 9.22 15.24 15.03
N GLN A 152 10.05 16.12 14.44
CA GLN A 152 11.05 16.87 15.20
C GLN A 152 10.42 17.72 16.31
N ALA A 153 9.36 18.47 15.98
CA ALA A 153 8.61 19.25 16.96
C ALA A 153 7.99 18.36 18.05
N GLN A 154 7.47 17.18 17.68
CA GLN A 154 6.92 16.21 18.65
C GLN A 154 7.99 15.68 19.61
N VAL A 155 9.14 15.26 19.11
CA VAL A 155 10.25 14.77 19.95
C VAL A 155 10.80 15.86 20.85
N GLU A 156 10.93 17.09 20.34
CA GLU A 156 11.37 18.24 21.13
C GLU A 156 10.37 18.60 22.24
N ALA A 157 9.06 18.48 21.98
CA ALA A 157 8.04 18.69 23.00
C ALA A 157 8.09 17.61 24.10
N LEU A 158 8.43 16.37 23.75
CA LEU A 158 8.57 15.26 24.68
C LEU A 158 9.83 15.35 25.55
N SER A 159 10.93 15.91 25.03
CA SER A 159 12.19 16.06 25.79
C SER A 159 12.18 17.22 26.78
N ARG A 160 11.17 18.09 26.70
CA ARG A 160 10.99 19.26 27.58
C ARG A 160 10.05 18.99 28.78
N GLN A 161 9.49 17.79 28.90
CA GLN A 161 8.62 17.35 30.01
C GLN A 161 9.43 16.54 31.02
#